data_AF-A0A2X4RF69-F1
#
_entry.id   AF-A0A2X4RF69-F1
#
_cell.length_a   1.000
_cell.length_b   1.000
_cell.length_c   1.000
_cell.angle_alpha   90.00
_cell.angle_beta   90.00
_cell.angle_gamma   90.00
#
_symmetry.space_group_name_H-M   'P 1'
#
loop_
_entity.id
_entity.type
_entity.pdbx_description
1 polymer ?
#
loop_
_entity_poly.entity_id
_entity_poly.type
_entity_poly.pdbx_seq_one_letter_code
_entity_poly.pdbx_strand_id
1 'polypeptide(L)'
;MLRIDTVLTNQELMDVFKCGNAGGMRRSKKTNSLVLIFDHTKHLYDDVWKGDTLHYTGMGVTGDQQLDFQQNKTLAESRTNGVKVHLFEVFEPKKYSYIGEVYLADEPYQEKQKDKNGLLRNVWVFPLKRK
;
A
#
# COMPACT_ATOMS: atom_id res chain seq x y z
N MET A 1 7.90 16.93 7.92
CA MET A 1 7.12 16.18 6.92
C MET A 1 8.09 15.78 5.81
N LEU A 2 8.04 14.54 5.31
CA LEU A 2 8.92 14.12 4.21
C LEU A 2 8.51 14.87 2.93
N ARG A 3 9.47 15.35 2.14
CA ARG A 3 9.17 16.06 0.89
C ARG A 3 8.80 15.07 -0.20
N ILE A 4 7.81 15.37 -1.03
CA ILE A 4 7.49 14.60 -2.24
C ILE A 4 8.77 14.44 -3.08
N ASP A 5 8.90 13.28 -3.73
CA ASP A 5 10.06 12.85 -4.52
C ASP A 5 11.34 12.59 -3.70
N THR A 6 11.26 12.65 -2.36
CA THR A 6 12.37 12.15 -1.53
C THR A 6 12.52 10.65 -1.78
N VAL A 7 13.70 10.24 -2.22
CA VAL A 7 14.05 8.83 -2.39
C VAL A 7 14.74 8.34 -1.13
N LEU A 8 14.21 7.28 -0.54
CA LEU A 8 14.77 6.63 0.64
C LEU A 8 15.26 5.22 0.29
N THR A 9 16.27 4.76 1.01
CA THR A 9 16.58 3.34 1.17
C THR A 9 15.55 2.67 2.09
N ASN A 10 15.54 1.33 2.12
CA ASN A 10 14.68 0.59 3.05
C ASN A 10 14.98 0.94 4.52
N GLN A 11 16.25 1.15 4.85
CA GLN A 11 16.68 1.48 6.21
C GLN A 11 16.18 2.86 6.61
N GLU A 12 16.37 3.87 5.76
CA GLU A 12 15.87 5.23 6.02
C GLU A 12 14.34 5.26 6.12
N LEU A 13 13.62 4.52 5.27
CA LEU A 13 12.17 4.40 5.37
C LEU A 13 11.75 3.83 6.73
N MET A 14 12.40 2.76 7.20
CA MET A 14 12.15 2.20 8.54
C MET A 14 12.50 3.22 9.63
N ASP A 15 13.56 3.98 9.48
CA ASP A 15 13.97 4.97 10.48
C ASP A 15 13.03 6.17 10.54
N VAL A 16 12.49 6.60 9.41
CA VAL A 16 11.50 7.70 9.35
C VAL A 16 10.14 7.24 9.88
N PHE A 17 9.63 6.11 9.41
CA PHE A 17 8.25 5.68 9.70
C PHE A 17 8.13 4.71 10.88
N LYS A 18 9.25 4.17 11.37
CA LYS A 18 9.30 3.16 12.45
C LYS A 18 8.41 1.95 12.13
N CYS A 19 8.35 1.54 10.86
CA CYS A 19 7.54 0.42 10.39
C CYS A 19 8.41 -0.83 10.14
N GLY A 20 7.77 -1.95 9.76
CA GLY A 20 8.47 -3.18 9.40
C GLY A 20 9.40 -3.04 8.18
N ASN A 21 10.27 -4.04 7.98
CA ASN A 21 11.30 -4.05 6.95
C ASN A 21 10.85 -4.54 5.58
N ALA A 22 9.70 -5.22 5.50
CA ALA A 22 9.21 -5.87 4.27
C ALA A 22 7.67 -5.81 4.17
N GLY A 23 7.16 -6.18 2.98
CA GLY A 23 5.74 -6.15 2.64
C GLY A 23 5.30 -4.87 1.92
N GLY A 24 4.14 -4.94 1.27
CA GLY A 24 3.49 -3.81 0.60
C GLY A 24 2.82 -2.84 1.58
N MET A 25 2.22 -3.36 2.65
CA MET A 25 1.57 -2.57 3.70
C MET A 25 2.37 -2.67 5.01
N ARG A 26 2.92 -1.55 5.50
CA ARG A 26 3.81 -1.51 6.66
C ARG A 26 3.28 -0.55 7.71
N ARG A 27 2.58 -1.10 8.70
CA ARG A 27 1.99 -0.33 9.80
C ARG A 27 3.02 0.00 10.88
N SER A 28 2.97 1.22 11.40
CA SER A 28 3.66 1.61 12.62
C SER A 28 2.72 2.24 13.65
N LYS A 29 2.54 1.57 14.78
CA LYS A 29 1.78 2.14 15.91
C LYS A 29 2.49 3.35 16.53
N LYS A 30 3.83 3.42 16.46
CA LYS A 30 4.63 4.48 17.06
C LYS A 30 4.42 5.85 16.40
N THR A 31 4.35 5.87 15.07
CA THR A 31 4.12 7.10 14.27
C THR A 31 2.65 7.27 13.88
N ASN A 32 1.80 6.33 14.30
CA ASN A 32 0.41 6.21 13.88
C ASN A 32 0.21 6.29 12.34
N SER A 33 1.12 5.68 11.58
CA SER A 33 1.06 5.65 10.11
C SER A 33 0.97 4.25 9.51
N LEU A 34 0.43 4.16 8.30
CA LEU A 34 0.52 3.01 7.40
C LEU A 34 1.31 3.42 6.16
N VAL A 35 2.42 2.73 5.89
CA VAL A 35 3.20 2.95 4.67
C VAL A 35 2.77 1.92 3.62
N LEU A 36 2.38 2.39 2.44
CA LEU A 36 2.05 1.59 1.27
C LEU A 36 3.22 1.66 0.28
N ILE A 37 3.60 0.50 -0.23
CA ILE A 37 4.64 0.36 -1.25
C ILE A 37 3.95 -0.14 -2.53
N PHE A 38 3.97 0.71 -3.55
CA PHE A 38 3.63 0.33 -4.92
C PHE A 38 4.94 0.03 -5.66
N ASP A 39 5.16 -1.24 -6.03
CA ASP A 39 6.47 -1.73 -6.46
C ASP A 39 6.43 -2.30 -7.88
N HIS A 40 6.85 -1.49 -8.86
CA HIS A 40 6.90 -1.86 -10.29
C HIS A 40 7.95 -2.94 -10.58
N THR A 41 8.86 -3.22 -9.64
CA THR A 41 9.89 -4.26 -9.79
C THR A 41 9.37 -5.66 -9.45
N LYS A 42 8.11 -5.77 -9.01
CA LYS A 42 7.46 -7.03 -8.63
C LYS A 42 6.15 -7.22 -9.39
N HIS A 43 5.96 -8.41 -9.95
CA HIS A 43 4.75 -8.78 -10.69
C HIS A 43 3.73 -9.52 -9.82
N LEU A 44 3.64 -9.18 -8.53
CA LEU A 44 2.78 -9.92 -7.59
C LEU A 44 1.34 -9.39 -7.57
N TYR A 45 1.14 -8.12 -7.90
CA TYR A 45 -0.15 -7.43 -7.83
C TYR A 45 -0.34 -6.59 -9.08
N ASP A 46 -1.59 -6.47 -9.52
CA ASP A 46 -1.98 -5.69 -10.70
C ASP A 46 -2.35 -4.24 -10.32
N ASP A 47 -1.58 -3.64 -9.39
CA ASP A 47 -1.77 -2.26 -8.95
C ASP A 47 -1.66 -1.30 -10.13
N VAL A 48 -2.60 -0.36 -10.26
CA VAL A 48 -2.67 0.50 -11.46
C VAL A 48 -3.18 1.90 -11.15
N TRP A 49 -2.57 2.90 -11.79
CA TRP A 49 -3.11 4.25 -11.84
C TRP A 49 -4.25 4.34 -12.87
N LYS A 50 -5.45 4.71 -12.42
CA LYS A 50 -6.59 5.07 -13.28
C LYS A 50 -6.82 6.58 -13.14
N GLY A 51 -6.27 7.35 -14.06
CA GLY A 51 -6.21 8.80 -13.94
C GLY A 51 -5.33 9.23 -12.76
N ASP A 52 -5.91 9.97 -11.81
CA ASP A 52 -5.25 10.44 -10.58
C ASP A 52 -5.46 9.51 -9.37
N THR A 53 -6.11 8.35 -9.58
CA THR A 53 -6.44 7.38 -8.52
C THR A 53 -5.60 6.13 -8.67
N LEU A 54 -4.87 5.76 -7.62
CA LEU A 54 -4.19 4.46 -7.54
C LEU A 54 -5.18 3.41 -7.07
N HIS A 55 -5.35 2.35 -7.85
CA HIS A 55 -6.09 1.16 -7.46
C HIS A 55 -5.09 0.18 -6.85
N TYR A 56 -4.97 0.21 -5.51
CA TYR A 56 -3.98 -0.55 -4.76
C TYR A 56 -4.55 -1.88 -4.27
N THR A 57 -3.88 -2.99 -4.53
CA THR A 57 -4.33 -4.32 -4.13
C THR A 57 -3.98 -4.59 -2.67
N GLY A 58 -4.93 -5.21 -1.96
CA GLY A 58 -4.83 -5.61 -0.57
C GLY A 58 -3.68 -6.58 -0.30
N MET A 59 -3.34 -6.74 0.97
CA MET A 59 -2.38 -7.74 1.41
C MET A 59 -2.99 -9.15 1.45
N GLY A 60 -2.10 -10.15 1.43
CA GLY A 60 -2.44 -11.56 1.30
C GLY A 60 -2.09 -12.05 -0.10
N VAL A 61 -1.23 -13.06 -0.21
CA VAL A 61 -0.58 -13.46 -1.47
C VAL A 61 -1.12 -14.76 -2.08
N THR A 62 -2.01 -15.44 -1.35
CA THR A 62 -2.60 -16.73 -1.70
C THR A 62 -4.03 -16.79 -1.20
N GLY A 63 -4.92 -17.38 -1.99
CA GLY A 63 -6.34 -17.49 -1.65
C GLY A 63 -7.05 -16.14 -1.57
N ASP A 64 -8.36 -16.20 -1.38
CA ASP A 64 -9.22 -15.02 -1.33
C ASP A 64 -8.83 -14.11 -0.16
N GLN A 65 -8.71 -12.81 -0.46
CA GLN A 65 -8.42 -11.81 0.56
C GLN A 65 -9.66 -11.49 1.38
N GLN A 66 -9.45 -11.23 2.65
CA GLN A 66 -10.48 -10.72 3.55
C GLN A 66 -10.21 -9.24 3.85
N LEU A 67 -11.26 -8.42 3.88
CA LEU A 67 -11.14 -6.98 4.12
C LEU A 67 -10.71 -6.69 5.56
N ASP A 68 -11.13 -7.51 6.52
CA ASP A 68 -10.82 -7.41 7.93
C ASP A 68 -9.45 -8.02 8.32
N PHE A 69 -8.71 -8.56 7.34
CA PHE A 69 -7.40 -9.15 7.57
C PHE A 69 -6.29 -8.09 7.72
N GLN A 70 -5.68 -8.05 8.91
CA GLN A 70 -4.47 -7.25 9.19
C GLN A 70 -4.55 -5.78 8.72
N GLN A 71 -3.72 -5.40 7.74
CA GLN A 71 -3.62 -4.02 7.26
C GLN A 71 -4.68 -3.67 6.22
N ASN A 72 -5.35 -4.66 5.62
CA ASN A 72 -6.55 -4.40 4.82
C ASN A 72 -7.59 -3.68 5.68
N LYS A 73 -7.80 -4.16 6.90
CA LYS A 73 -8.71 -3.53 7.86
C LYS A 73 -8.30 -2.10 8.18
N THR A 74 -7.01 -1.91 8.46
CA THR A 74 -6.48 -0.58 8.80
C THR A 74 -6.66 0.41 7.64
N LEU A 75 -6.45 -0.03 6.39
CA LEU A 75 -6.63 0.82 5.22
C LEU A 75 -8.11 1.08 4.93
N ALA A 76 -8.97 0.07 5.05
CA ALA A 76 -10.43 0.20 4.88
C ALA A 76 -11.02 1.21 5.87
N GLU A 77 -10.56 1.20 7.12
CA GLU A 77 -11.02 2.08 8.19
C GLU A 77 -10.25 3.43 8.23
N SER A 78 -9.33 3.68 7.29
CA SER A 78 -8.40 4.82 7.35
C SER A 78 -9.06 6.20 7.36
N ARG A 79 -10.32 6.30 6.89
CA ARG A 79 -11.10 7.53 6.94
C ARG A 79 -11.49 7.96 8.36
N THR A 80 -11.56 7.02 9.31
CA THR A 80 -12.11 7.26 10.65
C THR A 80 -11.16 6.84 11.78
N ASN A 81 -10.20 5.94 11.52
CA ASN A 81 -9.30 5.40 12.54
C ASN A 81 -8.09 6.31 12.88
N GLY A 82 -7.95 7.45 12.21
CA GLY A 82 -6.90 8.44 12.46
C GLY A 82 -5.49 8.04 12.00
N VAL A 83 -5.33 6.93 11.27
CA VAL A 83 -4.04 6.47 10.74
C VAL A 83 -3.68 7.28 9.49
N LYS A 84 -2.46 7.84 9.46
CA LYS A 84 -1.94 8.52 8.26
C LYS A 84 -1.41 7.51 7.26
N VAL A 85 -1.88 7.58 6.02
CA VAL A 85 -1.46 6.65 4.95
C VAL A 85 -0.46 7.34 4.05
N HIS A 86 0.73 6.76 3.94
CA HIS A 86 1.84 7.30 3.16
C HIS A 86 2.15 6.36 1.99
N LEU A 87 2.26 6.91 0.77
CA LEU A 87 2.55 6.12 -0.42
C LEU A 87 4.01 6.30 -0.86
N PHE A 88 4.66 5.19 -1.16
CA PHE A 88 5.94 5.13 -1.85
C PHE A 88 5.79 4.33 -3.14
N GLU A 89 6.46 4.80 -4.19
CA GLU A 89 6.52 4.13 -5.49
C GLU A 89 7.96 3.71 -5.77
N VAL A 90 8.13 2.47 -6.24
CA VAL A 90 9.44 1.84 -6.45
C VAL A 90 9.56 1.48 -7.93
N PHE A 91 10.43 2.20 -8.64
CA PHE A 91 10.80 1.90 -10.04
C PHE A 91 12.12 1.11 -10.15
N GLU A 92 12.97 1.24 -9.12
CA GLU A 92 14.25 0.55 -9.02
C GLU A 92 14.36 -0.17 -7.67
N PRO A 93 14.89 -1.39 -7.61
CA PRO A 93 14.97 -2.14 -6.36
C PRO A 93 15.66 -1.34 -5.24
N LYS A 94 15.02 -1.31 -4.07
CA LYS A 94 15.49 -0.63 -2.84
C LYS A 94 15.51 0.91 -2.89
N LYS A 95 15.00 1.55 -3.95
CA LYS A 95 14.78 3.00 -4.02
C LYS A 95 13.30 3.31 -3.87
N TYR A 96 12.93 3.88 -2.73
CA TYR A 96 11.54 4.18 -2.37
C TYR A 96 11.28 5.67 -2.57
N SER A 97 10.60 6.04 -3.64
CA SER A 97 10.25 7.43 -3.96
C SER A 97 8.96 7.82 -3.24
N TYR A 98 9.01 8.85 -2.40
CA TYR A 98 7.84 9.27 -1.63
C TYR A 98 6.84 10.06 -2.49
N ILE A 99 5.61 9.55 -2.61
CA ILE A 99 4.54 10.18 -3.41
C ILE A 99 3.73 11.20 -2.60
N GLY A 100 3.60 10.97 -1.29
CA GLY A 100 2.84 11.85 -0.41
C GLY A 100 1.95 11.10 0.57
N GLU A 101 1.17 11.86 1.33
CA GLU A 101 0.05 11.32 2.11
C GLU A 101 -1.13 11.06 1.17
N VAL A 102 -1.76 9.91 1.31
CA VAL A 102 -2.91 9.49 0.50
C VAL A 102 -4.12 9.22 1.40
N TYR A 103 -5.29 9.16 0.79
CA TYR A 103 -6.54 8.81 1.46
C TYR A 103 -7.36 7.88 0.58
N LEU A 104 -8.25 7.10 1.22
CA LEU A 104 -9.20 6.23 0.56
C LEU A 104 -10.27 7.08 -0.15
N ALA A 105 -10.15 7.19 -1.46
CA ALA A 105 -10.95 8.08 -2.30
C ALA A 105 -12.35 7.53 -2.59
N ASP A 106 -12.51 6.22 -2.58
CA ASP A 106 -13.78 5.52 -2.81
C ASP A 106 -13.83 4.20 -2.00
N GLU A 107 -14.99 3.55 -1.94
CA GLU A 107 -15.16 2.28 -1.22
C GLU A 107 -14.22 1.19 -1.79
N PRO A 108 -13.57 0.38 -0.92
CA PRO A 108 -12.83 -0.78 -1.39
C PRO A 108 -13.77 -1.76 -2.07
N TYR A 109 -13.31 -2.41 -3.13
CA TYR A 109 -14.11 -3.33 -3.91
C TYR A 109 -13.31 -4.57 -4.28
N GLN A 110 -13.98 -5.62 -4.77
CA GLN A 110 -13.32 -6.87 -5.12
C GLN A 110 -13.05 -6.99 -6.63
N GLU A 111 -11.90 -7.53 -6.96
CA GLU A 111 -11.53 -7.96 -8.32
C GLU A 111 -10.98 -9.38 -8.29
N LYS A 112 -10.92 -10.02 -9.47
CA LYS A 112 -10.25 -11.31 -9.63
C LYS A 112 -8.84 -11.10 -10.16
N GLN A 113 -7.84 -11.52 -9.39
CA GLN A 113 -6.42 -11.50 -9.79
C GLN A 113 -5.81 -12.89 -9.59
N LYS A 114 -4.71 -13.18 -10.27
CA LYS A 114 -3.94 -14.41 -10.00
C LYS A 114 -3.19 -14.25 -8.68
N ASP A 115 -3.14 -15.32 -7.90
CA ASP A 115 -2.29 -15.40 -6.72
C ASP A 115 -0.85 -15.75 -7.12
N LYS A 116 0.05 -15.87 -6.12
CA LYS A 116 1.46 -16.20 -6.38
C LYS A 116 1.68 -17.55 -7.08
N ASN A 117 0.69 -18.45 -7.06
CA ASN A 117 0.73 -19.77 -7.69
C ASN A 117 0.02 -19.76 -9.06
N GLY A 118 -0.45 -18.60 -9.52
CA GLY A 118 -1.18 -18.46 -10.79
C GLY A 118 -2.67 -18.78 -10.71
N LEU A 119 -3.22 -19.03 -9.51
CA LEU A 119 -4.62 -19.36 -9.32
C LEU A 119 -5.48 -18.10 -9.20
N LEU A 120 -6.62 -18.08 -9.88
CA LEU A 120 -7.53 -16.94 -9.81
C LEU A 120 -8.21 -16.89 -8.43
N ARG A 121 -8.21 -15.71 -7.82
CA ARG A 121 -8.75 -15.46 -6.48
C ARG A 121 -9.39 -14.08 -6.38
N ASN A 122 -10.24 -13.89 -5.37
CA ASN A 122 -10.77 -12.58 -5.03
C ASN A 122 -9.72 -11.77 -4.24
N VAL A 123 -9.47 -10.55 -4.68
CA VAL A 123 -8.63 -9.58 -3.96
C VAL A 123 -9.44 -8.35 -3.62
N TRP A 124 -9.01 -7.61 -2.60
CA TRP A 124 -9.56 -6.29 -2.29
C TRP A 124 -8.72 -5.22 -2.96
N VAL A 125 -9.37 -4.25 -3.61
CA VAL A 125 -8.75 -3.11 -4.26
C VAL A 125 -9.16 -1.85 -3.51
N PHE A 126 -8.20 -1.00 -3.21
CA PHE A 126 -8.34 0.24 -2.46
C PHE A 126 -8.07 1.43 -3.40
N PRO A 127 -9.10 2.21 -3.76
CA PRO A 127 -8.92 3.44 -4.52
C PRO A 127 -8.28 4.54 -3.68
N LEU A 128 -7.07 4.97 -4.01
CA LEU A 128 -6.28 5.93 -3.25
C LEU A 128 -5.98 7.18 -4.08
N LYS A 129 -6.19 8.35 -3.46
CA LYS A 129 -5.77 9.64 -4.00
C LYS A 129 -4.80 10.34 -3.07
N ARG A 130 -3.90 11.13 -3.65
CA ARG A 130 -3.02 12.02 -2.89
C ARG A 130 -3.84 13.14 -2.26
N LYS A 131 -3.53 13.49 -1.01
CA LYS A 131 -4.09 14.64 -0.31
C LYS A 131 -3.68 15.98 -0.94
#